data_AF-A0AAN9USM7-F1
#
_entry.id   AF-A0AAN9USM7-F1
#
_cell.length_a   1.000
_cell.length_b   1.000
_cell.length_c   1.000
_cell.angle_alpha   90.00
_cell.angle_beta   90.00
_cell.angle_gamma   90.00
#
_symmetry.space_group_name_H-M   'P 1'
#
loop_
_entity.id
_entity.type
_entity.pdbx_description
1 polymer ?
#
loop_
_entity_poly.entity_id
_entity_poly.type
_entity_poly.pdbx_seq_one_letter_code
_entity_poly.pdbx_strand_id
1 'polypeptide(L)'
;MSISLTHTKTTTPAVSTAAAAAATAVEASSPSCPSEQQQQHAESVTITWTIRQDPLVVTLDGRAIFFLATSLILGVHVLPAVAVAALAGAVPLLLFVHNDYHNYLKLGPGGTPPTPAGYLRINWYKLWQLRTPFAPLPPPGPGAAVEPAAGLFSPLHHRNHHKEGPLPPRAGPRPTVVGIAPQRQTDQFGSRACYVALRRALARHAARHADDLAVGTSCFEKHGLGLFARRPVNHTCRGEVCHVHGKY
;
A
#
# COMPACT_ATOMS: atom_id res chain seq x y z
N MET A 1 -11.29 7.64 -15.43
CA MET A 1 -10.82 6.27 -15.14
C MET A 1 -9.75 5.97 -16.17
N SER A 2 -8.51 5.75 -15.75
CA SER A 2 -7.43 5.37 -16.69
C SER A 2 -7.09 3.91 -16.44
N ILE A 3 -7.38 3.06 -17.44
CA ILE A 3 -7.01 1.66 -17.45
C ILE A 3 -5.64 1.60 -18.13
N SER A 4 -4.60 1.24 -17.38
CA SER A 4 -3.29 0.97 -17.95
C SER A 4 -3.10 -0.54 -18.05
N LEU A 5 -3.21 -1.07 -19.27
CA LEU A 5 -2.90 -2.47 -19.59
C LEU A 5 -1.39 -2.59 -19.78
N THR A 6 -0.67 -3.14 -18.81
CA THR A 6 0.75 -3.49 -18.98
C THR A 6 0.88 -4.96 -19.32
N HIS A 7 1.17 -5.27 -20.59
CA HIS A 7 1.62 -6.59 -21.02
C HIS A 7 3.10 -6.76 -20.63
N THR A 8 3.38 -7.58 -19.62
CA THR A 8 4.75 -8.02 -19.32
C THR A 8 5.04 -9.30 -20.09
N LYS A 9 5.71 -9.18 -21.24
CA LYS A 9 6.32 -10.32 -21.93
C LYS A 9 7.63 -10.66 -21.21
N THR A 10 7.65 -11.76 -20.47
CA THR A 10 8.87 -12.25 -19.82
C THR A 10 9.81 -12.81 -20.89
N THR A 11 10.83 -12.03 -21.27
CA THR A 11 11.93 -12.53 -22.11
C THR A 11 13.06 -13.00 -21.19
N THR A 12 13.31 -14.30 -21.19
CA THR A 12 14.42 -14.96 -20.49
C THR A 12 15.75 -14.51 -21.11
N PRO A 13 16.74 -14.00 -20.36
CA PRO A 13 18.08 -13.80 -20.90
C PRO A 13 18.87 -15.11 -20.91
N ALA A 14 19.55 -15.36 -22.03
CA ALA A 14 20.45 -16.47 -22.26
C ALA A 14 21.71 -16.38 -21.38
N VAL A 15 22.13 -17.50 -20.79
CA VAL A 15 23.35 -17.66 -20.01
C VAL A 15 24.53 -17.90 -20.95
N SER A 16 25.56 -17.08 -20.85
CA SER A 16 26.87 -17.26 -21.51
C SER A 16 27.84 -17.95 -20.55
N THR A 17 28.39 -19.07 -20.99
CA THR A 17 29.46 -19.86 -20.37
C THR A 17 30.85 -19.23 -20.54
N ALA A 18 31.68 -19.29 -19.48
CA ALA A 18 33.15 -19.33 -19.58
C ALA A 18 33.75 -20.06 -18.36
N ALA A 19 34.61 -21.04 -18.64
CA ALA A 19 35.36 -21.94 -17.75
C ALA A 19 36.61 -21.23 -17.14
N ALA A 20 37.47 -21.77 -16.26
CA ALA A 20 37.81 -23.10 -15.75
C ALA A 20 38.64 -22.94 -14.43
N ALA A 21 38.54 -23.86 -13.45
CA ALA A 21 39.59 -24.78 -12.96
C ALA A 21 39.84 -24.52 -11.43
N ALA A 22 40.04 -25.44 -10.48
CA ALA A 22 40.25 -26.90 -10.48
C ALA A 22 39.92 -27.51 -9.07
N ALA A 23 39.52 -28.80 -9.09
CA ALA A 23 39.70 -29.94 -8.15
C ALA A 23 39.58 -29.72 -6.61
N THR A 24 38.84 -30.52 -5.82
CA THR A 24 38.90 -32.00 -5.72
C THR A 24 37.64 -32.56 -5.02
N ALA A 25 37.29 -33.80 -5.38
CA ALA A 25 36.06 -34.57 -5.16
C ALA A 25 35.80 -35.12 -3.74
N VAL A 26 34.52 -35.40 -3.41
CA VAL A 26 33.99 -36.70 -2.93
C VAL A 26 32.51 -36.83 -3.36
N GLU A 27 32.13 -38.05 -3.74
CA GLU A 27 30.97 -38.51 -4.51
C GLU A 27 29.83 -39.12 -3.65
N ALA A 28 28.67 -39.34 -4.30
CA ALA A 28 27.49 -40.16 -3.95
C ALA A 28 26.36 -39.49 -3.14
N SER A 29 25.07 -39.60 -3.45
CA SER A 29 24.29 -40.27 -4.52
C SER A 29 22.83 -39.79 -4.41
N SER A 30 22.14 -39.62 -5.55
CA SER A 30 20.70 -39.29 -5.63
C SER A 30 19.83 -40.57 -5.69
N PRO A 31 18.51 -40.46 -5.47
CA PRO A 31 17.62 -40.77 -6.60
C PRO A 31 16.37 -39.88 -6.73
N SER A 32 16.17 -39.41 -7.98
CA SER A 32 14.94 -39.26 -8.80
C SER A 32 13.57 -38.82 -8.22
N CYS A 33 13.04 -37.75 -8.84
CA CYS A 33 11.62 -37.39 -8.99
C CYS A 33 10.85 -38.36 -9.90
N PRO A 34 9.50 -38.30 -9.86
CA PRO A 34 8.65 -38.38 -11.04
C PRO A 34 7.86 -37.09 -11.31
N SER A 35 7.43 -37.00 -12.56
CA SER A 35 7.08 -35.84 -13.37
C SER A 35 5.62 -35.35 -13.28
N GLU A 36 5.49 -34.06 -13.60
CA GLU A 36 4.40 -33.35 -14.29
C GLU A 36 3.06 -34.08 -14.54
N GLN A 37 2.00 -33.53 -13.92
CA GLN A 37 0.70 -33.46 -14.56
C GLN A 37 0.24 -32.00 -14.66
N GLN A 38 -0.11 -31.64 -15.89
CA GLN A 38 -0.59 -30.37 -16.39
C GLN A 38 -1.70 -29.77 -15.52
N GLN A 39 -1.45 -28.59 -14.95
CA GLN A 39 -2.51 -27.70 -14.50
C GLN A 39 -2.58 -26.53 -15.46
N GLN A 40 -3.66 -26.54 -16.22
CA GLN A 40 -4.01 -25.64 -17.30
C GLN A 40 -3.80 -24.17 -16.91
N HIS A 41 -3.16 -23.45 -17.82
CA HIS A 41 -2.93 -22.03 -17.82
C HIS A 41 -4.29 -21.31 -17.95
N ALA A 42 -4.98 -21.10 -16.83
CA ALA A 42 -6.01 -20.07 -16.77
C ALA A 42 -5.27 -18.73 -16.74
N GLU A 43 -5.18 -18.07 -17.89
CA GLU A 43 -4.81 -16.66 -17.97
C GLU A 43 -5.87 -15.85 -17.22
N SER A 44 -5.71 -15.77 -15.90
CA SER A 44 -6.48 -14.82 -15.10
C SER A 44 -5.92 -13.44 -15.43
N VAL A 45 -6.67 -12.67 -16.22
CA VAL A 45 -6.45 -11.23 -16.40
C VAL A 45 -6.36 -10.62 -15.00
N THR A 46 -5.13 -10.33 -14.58
CA THR A 46 -4.83 -9.84 -13.24
C THR A 46 -4.93 -8.33 -13.31
N ILE A 47 -6.05 -7.79 -12.79
CA ILE A 47 -6.25 -6.35 -12.71
C ILE A 47 -5.46 -5.86 -11.50
N THR A 48 -4.24 -5.36 -11.75
CA THR A 48 -3.40 -4.77 -10.71
C THR A 48 -3.93 -3.41 -10.28
N TRP A 49 -4.59 -3.36 -9.12
CA TRP A 49 -5.06 -2.11 -8.52
C TRP A 49 -3.92 -1.41 -7.80
N THR A 50 -3.08 -0.69 -8.55
CA THR A 50 -2.16 0.29 -7.96
C THR A 50 -2.91 1.60 -7.77
N ILE A 51 -3.15 1.97 -6.50
CA ILE A 51 -3.66 3.29 -6.16
C ILE A 51 -2.53 4.28 -6.43
N ARG A 52 -2.58 4.87 -7.62
CA ARG A 52 -1.70 5.95 -8.04
C ARG A 52 -2.45 7.27 -7.85
N GLN A 53 -1.84 8.21 -7.16
CA GLN A 53 -2.29 9.59 -7.22
C GLN A 53 -1.85 10.15 -8.56
N ASP A 54 -2.81 10.64 -9.35
CA ASP A 54 -2.46 11.22 -10.63
C ASP A 54 -1.87 12.61 -10.38
N PRO A 55 -0.65 12.88 -10.89
CA PRO A 55 -0.11 14.22 -10.84
C PRO A 55 -1.07 15.17 -11.56
N LEU A 56 -1.07 16.45 -11.18
CA LEU A 56 -1.79 17.45 -11.95
C LEU A 56 -1.12 17.55 -13.33
N VAL A 57 -1.73 16.93 -14.33
CA VAL A 57 -1.29 17.00 -15.72
C VAL A 57 -2.35 17.76 -16.49
N VAL A 58 -2.05 19.02 -16.80
CA VAL A 58 -2.86 19.81 -17.72
C VAL A 58 -2.25 19.64 -19.11
N THR A 59 -2.88 18.81 -19.93
CA THR A 59 -2.55 18.77 -21.37
C THR A 59 -3.39 19.82 -22.07
N LEU A 60 -2.72 20.82 -22.64
CA LEU A 60 -3.34 21.83 -23.47
C LEU A 60 -3.11 21.45 -24.92
N ASP A 61 -4.18 21.08 -25.63
CA ASP A 61 -4.13 20.87 -27.07
C ASP A 61 -4.12 22.22 -27.81
N GLY A 62 -3.77 22.21 -29.10
CA GLY A 62 -3.65 23.46 -29.88
C GLY A 62 -4.94 24.29 -29.88
N ARG A 63 -6.11 23.64 -29.82
CA ARG A 63 -7.42 24.31 -29.76
C ARG A 63 -7.64 24.97 -28.41
N ALA A 64 -7.36 24.26 -27.30
CA ALA A 64 -7.47 24.82 -25.96
C ALA A 64 -6.51 26.00 -25.77
N ILE A 65 -5.27 25.91 -26.27
CA ILE A 65 -4.32 27.03 -26.24
C ILE A 65 -4.91 28.24 -26.97
N PHE A 66 -5.40 28.03 -28.19
CA PHE A 66 -6.00 29.10 -28.99
C PHE A 66 -7.18 29.76 -28.26
N PHE A 67 -8.16 28.99 -27.81
CA PHE A 67 -9.33 29.53 -27.11
C PHE A 67 -8.95 30.23 -25.79
N LEU A 68 -8.01 29.68 -25.03
CA LEU A 68 -7.60 30.25 -23.75
C LEU A 68 -6.83 31.56 -23.96
N ALA A 69 -5.97 31.63 -24.97
CA ALA A 69 -5.28 32.86 -25.37
C ALA A 69 -6.26 33.92 -25.88
N THR A 70 -7.17 33.57 -26.79
CA THR A 70 -8.19 34.51 -27.31
C THR A 70 -9.12 35.01 -26.20
N SER A 71 -9.55 34.12 -25.30
CA SER A 71 -10.40 34.49 -24.16
C SER A 71 -9.68 35.43 -23.19
N LEU A 72 -8.38 35.21 -22.95
CA LEU A 72 -7.57 36.08 -22.10
C LEU A 72 -7.41 37.48 -22.73
N ILE A 73 -7.08 37.54 -24.02
CA ILE A 73 -6.93 38.82 -24.76
C ILE A 73 -8.25 39.60 -24.72
N LEU A 74 -9.37 38.94 -25.06
CA LEU A 74 -10.69 39.58 -25.02
C LEU A 74 -11.05 40.02 -23.59
N GLY A 75 -10.76 39.19 -22.59
CA GLY A 75 -10.98 39.50 -21.18
C GLY A 75 -10.23 40.76 -20.74
N VAL A 76 -8.95 40.91 -21.10
CA VAL A 76 -8.14 42.10 -20.78
C VAL A 76 -8.72 43.38 -21.38
N HIS A 77 -9.34 43.29 -22.56
CA HIS A 77 -9.91 44.45 -23.24
C HIS A 77 -11.34 44.80 -22.82
N VAL A 78 -12.12 43.84 -22.34
CA VAL A 78 -13.55 44.01 -22.04
C VAL A 78 -13.85 44.07 -20.54
N LEU A 79 -13.05 43.40 -19.71
CA LEU A 79 -13.28 43.27 -18.27
C LEU A 79 -12.30 44.13 -17.46
N PRO A 80 -12.67 44.56 -16.25
CA PRO A 80 -11.74 45.20 -15.32
C PRO A 80 -10.54 44.30 -15.01
N ALA A 81 -9.36 44.90 -14.86
CA ALA A 81 -8.12 44.18 -14.58
C ALA A 81 -8.21 43.24 -13.36
N VAL A 82 -8.93 43.64 -12.32
CA VAL A 82 -9.16 42.82 -11.12
C VAL A 82 -9.94 41.55 -11.44
N ALA A 83 -10.94 41.63 -12.32
CA ALA A 83 -11.74 40.48 -12.72
C ALA A 83 -10.90 39.49 -13.55
N VAL A 84 -10.08 39.98 -14.47
CA VAL A 84 -9.18 39.15 -15.28
C VAL A 84 -8.15 38.46 -14.39
N ALA A 85 -7.53 39.19 -13.46
CA ALA A 85 -6.57 38.63 -12.50
C ALA A 85 -7.22 37.55 -11.61
N ALA A 86 -8.44 37.80 -11.12
CA ALA A 86 -9.19 36.83 -10.32
C ALA A 86 -9.50 35.55 -11.12
N LEU A 87 -9.94 35.68 -12.37
CA LEU A 87 -10.22 34.52 -13.24
C LEU A 87 -8.94 33.74 -13.56
N ALA A 88 -7.86 34.43 -13.91
CA ALA A 88 -6.57 33.81 -14.21
C ALA A 88 -6.01 33.02 -13.01
N GLY A 89 -6.23 33.50 -11.78
CA GLY A 89 -5.87 32.78 -10.56
C GLY A 89 -6.87 31.66 -10.18
N ALA A 90 -8.16 31.86 -10.41
CA ALA A 90 -9.20 30.91 -10.05
C ALA A 90 -9.15 29.63 -10.90
N VAL A 91 -8.85 29.75 -12.20
CA VAL A 91 -8.78 28.59 -13.11
C VAL A 91 -7.79 27.51 -12.64
N PRO A 92 -6.49 27.79 -12.40
CA PRO A 92 -5.55 26.77 -11.92
C PRO A 92 -5.92 26.24 -10.53
N LEU A 93 -6.49 27.07 -9.65
CA LEU A 93 -6.97 26.64 -8.34
C LEU A 93 -8.11 25.63 -8.45
N LEU A 94 -9.09 25.90 -9.33
CA LEU A 94 -10.21 24.99 -9.57
C LEU A 94 -9.76 23.67 -10.19
N LEU A 95 -8.81 23.72 -11.14
CA LEU A 95 -8.21 22.50 -11.71
C LEU A 95 -7.45 21.69 -10.65
N PHE A 96 -6.72 22.36 -9.76
CA PHE A 96 -6.04 21.71 -8.64
C PHE A 96 -7.03 21.02 -7.70
N VAL A 97 -8.08 21.72 -7.26
CA VAL A 97 -9.13 21.16 -6.38
C VAL A 97 -9.87 20.01 -7.06
N HIS A 98 -10.18 20.13 -8.35
CA HIS A 98 -10.80 19.07 -9.14
C HIS A 98 -9.93 17.82 -9.18
N ASN A 99 -8.63 17.97 -9.46
CA ASN A 99 -7.69 16.86 -9.48
C ASN A 99 -7.50 16.23 -8.09
N ASP A 100 -7.35 17.03 -7.03
CA ASP A 100 -7.22 16.52 -5.65
C ASP A 100 -8.50 15.79 -5.21
N TYR A 101 -9.69 16.30 -5.57
CA TYR A 101 -10.95 15.60 -5.30
C TYR A 101 -11.04 14.26 -6.03
N HIS A 102 -10.63 14.20 -7.30
CA HIS A 102 -10.57 12.92 -8.01
C HIS A 102 -9.55 11.95 -7.39
N ASN A 103 -8.40 12.44 -6.95
CA ASN A 103 -7.42 11.63 -6.22
C ASN A 103 -7.97 11.15 -4.88
N TYR A 104 -8.75 11.97 -4.18
CA TYR A 104 -9.48 11.58 -2.98
C TYR A 104 -10.45 10.43 -3.25
N LEU A 105 -11.23 10.50 -4.33
CA LEU A 105 -12.14 9.41 -4.72
C LEU A 105 -11.38 8.12 -5.08
N LYS A 106 -10.21 8.23 -5.73
CA LYS A 106 -9.36 7.08 -6.09
C LYS A 106 -8.77 6.35 -4.89
N LEU A 107 -8.68 6.98 -3.72
CA LEU A 107 -8.31 6.28 -2.48
C LEU A 107 -9.34 5.19 -2.12
N GLY A 108 -10.54 5.25 -2.69
CA GLY A 108 -11.57 4.23 -2.50
C GLY A 108 -12.16 4.21 -1.08
N PRO A 109 -13.11 3.29 -0.84
CA PRO A 109 -13.78 3.17 0.45
C PRO A 109 -12.83 2.67 1.55
N GLY A 110 -13.15 2.98 2.81
CA GLY A 110 -12.40 2.49 3.98
C GLY A 110 -12.12 3.51 5.08
N GLY A 111 -12.61 4.75 4.93
CA GLY A 111 -12.47 5.78 5.96
C GLY A 111 -13.56 6.84 5.80
N THR A 112 -13.22 7.95 5.15
CA THR A 112 -14.17 9.03 4.90
C THR A 112 -15.15 8.70 3.76
N PRO A 113 -16.43 9.11 3.84
CA PRO A 113 -17.39 8.90 2.76
C PRO A 113 -16.94 9.59 1.48
N PRO A 114 -17.04 8.95 0.29
CA PRO A 114 -16.58 9.51 -0.99
C PRO A 114 -17.51 10.61 -1.52
N THR A 115 -17.75 11.64 -0.70
CA THR A 115 -18.64 12.77 -0.96
C THR A 115 -17.84 14.08 -0.86
N PRO A 116 -18.32 15.19 -1.44
CA PRO A 116 -17.69 16.49 -1.28
C PRO A 116 -17.55 16.90 0.18
N ALA A 117 -18.54 16.58 1.03
CA ALA A 117 -18.47 16.82 2.47
C ALA A 117 -17.34 16.02 3.14
N GLY A 118 -17.15 14.75 2.75
CA GLY A 118 -16.03 13.93 3.21
C GLY A 118 -14.67 14.51 2.78
N TYR A 119 -14.58 14.99 1.54
CA TYR A 119 -13.40 15.68 1.01
C TYR A 119 -13.07 16.96 1.79
N LEU A 120 -14.06 17.82 2.06
CA LEU A 120 -13.84 19.04 2.84
C LEU A 120 -13.40 18.72 4.27
N ARG A 121 -14.05 17.72 4.89
CA ARG A 121 -13.69 17.26 6.24
C ARG A 121 -12.26 16.72 6.31
N ILE A 122 -11.81 15.93 5.33
CA ILE A 122 -10.44 15.43 5.35
C ILE A 122 -9.42 16.53 5.09
N ASN A 123 -9.72 17.49 4.19
CA ASN A 123 -8.85 18.64 3.97
C ASN A 123 -8.77 19.55 5.19
N TRP A 124 -9.85 19.70 5.94
CA TRP A 124 -9.80 20.34 7.25
C TRP A 124 -8.80 19.63 8.17
N TYR A 125 -8.87 18.30 8.30
CA TYR A 125 -7.90 17.55 9.11
C TYR A 125 -6.47 17.61 8.58
N LYS A 126 -6.24 17.73 7.27
CA LYS A 126 -4.90 17.91 6.68
C LYS A 126 -4.20 19.16 7.23
N LEU A 127 -4.94 20.22 7.59
CA LEU A 127 -4.37 21.42 8.19
C LEU A 127 -3.76 21.18 9.58
N TRP A 128 -4.21 20.12 10.27
CA TRP A 128 -3.78 19.76 11.63
C TRP A 128 -2.88 18.52 11.66
N GLN A 129 -2.42 18.06 10.49
CA GLN A 129 -1.56 16.87 10.43
C GLN A 129 -0.22 17.13 11.13
N LEU A 130 0.29 16.10 11.80
CA LEU A 130 1.61 16.15 12.42
C LEU A 130 2.67 16.41 11.35
N ARG A 131 3.54 17.40 11.60
CA ARG A 131 4.67 17.71 10.70
C ARG A 131 5.67 16.57 10.60
N THR A 132 5.79 15.78 11.67
CA THR A 132 6.73 14.67 11.79
C THR A 132 6.01 13.39 12.22
N PRO A 133 5.28 12.72 11.32
CA PRO A 133 4.48 11.54 11.66
C PRO A 133 5.31 10.33 12.09
N PHE A 134 6.61 10.32 11.78
CA PHE A 134 7.54 9.23 12.10
C PHE A 134 8.45 9.51 13.30
N ALA A 135 8.37 10.71 13.88
CA ALA A 135 9.12 11.01 15.10
C ALA A 135 8.42 10.33 16.28
N PRO A 136 9.15 9.60 17.14
CA PRO A 136 8.56 9.06 18.37
C PRO A 136 8.09 10.22 19.24
N LEU A 137 6.96 10.05 19.92
CA LEU A 137 6.59 10.94 21.01
C LEU A 137 7.66 10.84 22.11
N PRO A 138 8.02 11.94 22.78
CA PRO A 138 8.87 11.86 23.95
C PRO A 138 8.21 10.95 24.99
N PRO A 139 9.00 10.15 25.73
CA PRO A 139 8.45 9.37 26.82
C PRO A 139 7.73 10.30 27.80
N PRO A 140 6.61 9.85 28.40
CA PRO A 140 5.89 10.70 29.31
C PRO A 140 6.78 11.04 30.52
N GLY A 141 6.60 12.25 31.04
CA GLY A 141 7.49 12.83 32.05
C GLY A 141 7.58 12.00 33.34
N PRO A 142 8.59 12.25 34.18
CA PRO A 142 8.78 11.54 35.44
C PRO A 142 7.50 11.63 36.29
N GLY A 143 6.89 10.48 36.60
CA GLY A 143 5.64 10.35 37.36
C GLY A 143 4.43 9.81 36.57
N ALA A 144 4.53 9.69 35.25
CA ALA A 144 3.49 9.04 34.45
C ALA A 144 3.62 7.51 34.54
N ALA A 145 2.71 6.86 35.27
CA ALA A 145 2.58 5.40 35.29
C ALA A 145 2.02 4.92 33.94
N VAL A 146 2.90 4.61 32.99
CA VAL A 146 2.51 3.90 31.77
C VAL A 146 2.56 2.41 32.07
N GLU A 147 1.39 1.78 32.12
CA GLU A 147 1.27 0.33 32.21
C GLU A 147 1.07 -0.28 30.80
N PRO A 148 1.85 -1.30 30.41
CA PRO A 148 2.95 -1.91 31.16
C PRO A 148 4.22 -1.03 31.18
N ALA A 149 4.91 -1.00 32.32
CA ALA A 149 6.17 -0.26 32.50
C ALA A 149 7.32 -0.73 31.57
N ALA A 150 7.17 -1.92 30.98
CA ALA A 150 8.13 -2.54 30.09
C ALA A 150 7.41 -3.24 28.92
N GLY A 151 7.88 -3.00 27.68
CA GLY A 151 7.36 -3.67 26.49
C GLY A 151 7.86 -5.11 26.31
N LEU A 152 7.32 -5.81 25.31
CA LEU A 152 7.73 -7.17 24.91
C LEU A 152 9.21 -7.28 24.53
N PHE A 153 9.82 -6.20 24.06
CA PHE A 153 11.25 -6.11 23.74
C PHE A 153 12.09 -5.55 24.89
N SER A 154 11.54 -5.52 26.11
CA SER A 154 12.29 -5.18 27.31
C SER A 154 13.31 -6.27 27.61
N PRO A 155 14.51 -5.90 28.11
CA PRO A 155 15.52 -6.85 28.54
C PRO A 155 15.02 -7.94 29.51
N LEU A 156 13.93 -7.66 30.24
CA LEU A 156 13.38 -8.52 31.29
C LEU A 156 12.53 -9.71 30.79
N HIS A 157 12.07 -9.72 29.54
CA HIS A 157 11.29 -10.85 28.97
C HIS A 157 12.16 -11.90 28.24
N HIS A 158 13.50 -11.75 28.28
CA HIS A 158 14.47 -12.59 27.58
C HIS A 158 14.74 -13.94 28.24
N ARG A 159 13.74 -14.82 28.35
CA ARG A 159 14.04 -16.19 28.79
C ARG A 159 14.34 -17.17 27.67
N ASN A 160 13.98 -16.94 26.39
CA ASN A 160 14.08 -18.03 25.39
C ASN A 160 14.27 -17.72 23.88
N HIS A 161 14.59 -16.51 23.41
CA HIS A 161 14.86 -16.33 21.97
C HIS A 161 16.08 -15.46 21.65
N HIS A 162 16.99 -16.07 20.88
CA HIS A 162 18.22 -15.53 20.30
C HIS A 162 17.99 -14.24 19.50
N LYS A 163 18.04 -13.07 20.15
CA LYS A 163 18.64 -11.85 19.63
C LYS A 163 18.64 -10.77 20.71
N GLU A 164 19.83 -10.33 21.04
CA GLU A 164 20.19 -9.46 22.13
C GLU A 164 19.91 -7.99 21.76
N GLY A 165 19.26 -7.24 22.66
CA GLY A 165 19.22 -5.78 22.59
C GLY A 165 18.02 -5.14 21.87
N PRO A 166 18.00 -3.79 21.80
CA PRO A 166 16.94 -3.04 21.15
C PRO A 166 16.75 -3.49 19.70
N LEU A 167 15.52 -3.38 19.20
CA LEU A 167 15.22 -3.70 17.80
C LEU A 167 16.21 -2.98 16.88
N PRO A 168 16.82 -3.68 15.91
CA PRO A 168 17.77 -3.06 15.01
C PRO A 168 17.10 -1.90 14.26
N PRO A 169 17.83 -0.80 14.01
CA PRO A 169 17.29 0.29 13.23
C PRO A 169 16.83 -0.24 11.88
N ARG A 170 15.69 0.25 11.41
CA ARG A 170 15.11 -0.19 10.14
C ARG A 170 16.09 0.11 9.01
N ALA A 171 16.43 -0.91 8.23
CA ALA A 171 17.15 -0.73 6.98
C ALA A 171 16.20 -0.13 5.92
N GLY A 172 16.65 0.93 5.25
CA GLY A 172 15.96 1.54 4.10
C GLY A 172 14.91 2.61 4.43
N PRO A 173 14.42 3.33 3.41
CA PRO A 173 13.50 4.46 3.54
C PRO A 173 12.09 4.01 3.94
N ARG A 174 11.33 4.83 4.67
CA ARG A 174 9.93 4.53 5.04
C ARG A 174 9.07 4.38 3.77
N PRO A 175 8.01 3.57 3.80
CA PRO A 175 7.09 3.52 2.66
C PRO A 175 6.46 4.89 2.43
N THR A 176 6.19 5.19 1.16
CA THR A 176 5.37 6.30 0.75
C THR A 176 3.93 6.00 1.15
N VAL A 177 3.34 6.95 1.87
CA VAL A 177 1.97 6.86 2.37
C VAL A 177 1.20 8.06 1.86
N VAL A 178 -0.02 7.81 1.35
CA VAL A 178 -0.93 8.84 0.87
C VAL A 178 -2.26 8.78 1.61
N GLY A 179 -2.91 9.93 1.75
CA GLY A 179 -4.18 10.06 2.46
C GLY A 179 -4.04 10.04 3.98
N ILE A 180 -4.93 10.76 4.67
CA ILE A 180 -5.05 10.74 6.14
C ILE A 180 -6.06 9.67 6.55
N ALA A 181 -7.20 9.58 5.86
CA ALA A 181 -8.21 8.57 6.07
C ALA A 181 -9.05 8.33 4.78
N PRO A 182 -8.89 7.18 4.10
CA PRO A 182 -7.99 6.09 4.44
C PRO A 182 -6.51 6.45 4.17
N GLN A 183 -5.63 6.08 5.09
CA GLN A 183 -4.18 6.12 4.89
C GLN A 183 -3.75 4.89 4.08
N ARG A 184 -2.96 5.08 3.02
CA ARG A 184 -2.55 3.99 2.12
C ARG A 184 -1.07 4.03 1.80
N GLN A 185 -0.41 2.88 1.95
CA GLN A 185 0.94 2.65 1.44
C GLN A 185 0.91 2.46 -0.09
N THR A 186 1.71 3.23 -0.81
CA THR A 186 1.75 3.26 -2.29
C THR A 186 2.96 2.55 -2.88
N ASP A 187 3.97 2.20 -2.07
CA ASP A 187 5.17 1.49 -2.48
C ASP A 187 5.56 0.39 -1.48
N GLN A 188 6.71 -0.28 -1.67
CA GLN A 188 7.29 -1.27 -0.74
C GLN A 188 6.35 -2.44 -0.38
N PHE A 189 5.66 -3.00 -1.36
CA PHE A 189 4.81 -4.18 -1.16
C PHE A 189 5.64 -5.45 -0.95
N GLY A 190 5.08 -6.38 -0.17
CA GLY A 190 5.68 -7.70 -0.01
C GLY A 190 5.73 -8.46 -1.35
N SER A 191 6.80 -9.23 -1.57
CA SER A 191 6.92 -10.06 -2.77
C SER A 191 5.84 -11.14 -2.81
N ARG A 192 5.49 -11.60 -4.02
CA ARG A 192 4.55 -12.72 -4.20
C ARG A 192 4.98 -13.98 -3.44
N ALA A 193 6.28 -14.24 -3.38
CA ALA A 193 6.84 -15.35 -2.61
C ALA A 193 6.53 -15.21 -1.11
N CYS A 194 6.74 -14.02 -0.54
CA CYS A 194 6.38 -13.74 0.86
C CYS A 194 4.88 -13.87 1.10
N TYR A 195 4.05 -13.36 0.20
CA TYR A 195 2.59 -13.51 0.26
C TYR A 195 2.18 -14.99 0.32
N VAL A 196 2.70 -15.82 -0.61
CA VAL A 196 2.36 -17.25 -0.67
C VAL A 196 2.86 -17.99 0.56
N ALA A 197 4.08 -17.68 1.02
CA ALA A 197 4.64 -18.27 2.23
C ALA A 197 3.79 -17.97 3.47
N LEU A 198 3.39 -16.71 3.65
CA LEU A 198 2.55 -16.28 4.77
C LEU A 198 1.16 -16.92 4.71
N ARG A 199 0.53 -16.94 3.53
CA ARG A 199 -0.76 -17.60 3.31
C ARG A 199 -0.71 -19.09 3.69
N ARG A 200 0.34 -19.80 3.27
CA ARG A 200 0.55 -21.21 3.62
C ARG A 200 0.79 -21.39 5.12
N ALA A 201 1.56 -20.51 5.75
CA ALA A 201 1.82 -20.56 7.18
C ALA A 201 0.53 -20.41 8.00
N LEU A 202 -0.32 -19.44 7.66
CA LEU A 202 -1.61 -19.23 8.33
C LEU A 202 -2.56 -20.42 8.12
N ALA A 203 -2.66 -20.94 6.89
CA ALA A 203 -3.49 -22.10 6.60
C ALA A 203 -3.05 -23.35 7.41
N ARG A 204 -1.74 -23.60 7.49
CA ARG A 204 -1.19 -24.69 8.31
C ARG A 204 -1.42 -24.46 9.80
N HIS A 205 -1.32 -23.22 10.27
CA HIS A 205 -1.56 -22.89 11.68
C HIS A 205 -3.03 -23.13 12.05
N ALA A 206 -3.97 -22.67 11.22
CA ALA A 206 -5.39 -22.95 11.41
C ALA A 206 -5.70 -24.45 11.38
N ALA A 207 -5.10 -25.21 10.47
CA ALA A 207 -5.29 -26.66 10.40
C ALA A 207 -4.80 -27.39 11.67
N ARG A 208 -3.70 -26.93 12.27
CA ARG A 208 -3.16 -27.51 13.51
C ARG A 208 -3.98 -27.15 14.76
N HIS A 209 -4.74 -26.06 14.72
CA HIS A 209 -5.58 -25.58 15.81
C HIS A 209 -7.03 -25.42 15.34
N ALA A 210 -7.56 -26.46 14.71
CA ALA A 210 -8.85 -26.41 14.02
C ALA A 210 -10.04 -26.11 14.95
N ASP A 211 -9.91 -26.40 16.25
CA ASP A 211 -10.93 -26.12 17.28
C ASP A 211 -10.97 -24.65 17.70
N ASP A 212 -9.86 -23.93 17.52
CA ASP A 212 -9.72 -22.54 17.95
C ASP A 212 -9.71 -21.56 16.79
N LEU A 213 -9.22 -21.99 15.63
CA LEU A 213 -8.94 -21.15 14.48
C LEU A 213 -9.64 -21.65 13.22
N ALA A 214 -9.96 -20.71 12.33
CA ALA A 214 -10.48 -20.98 11.01
C ALA A 214 -9.83 -20.02 9.99
N VAL A 215 -9.79 -20.42 8.73
CA VAL A 215 -9.44 -19.53 7.63
C VAL A 215 -10.67 -19.17 6.82
N GLY A 216 -10.69 -17.95 6.29
CA GLY A 216 -11.79 -17.46 5.46
C GLY A 216 -11.34 -16.28 4.60
N THR A 217 -12.31 -15.60 3.99
CA THR A 217 -12.05 -14.33 3.30
C THR A 217 -12.05 -13.20 4.33
N SER A 218 -11.04 -12.34 4.33
CA SER A 218 -10.95 -11.20 5.26
C SER A 218 -12.16 -10.28 5.13
N CYS A 219 -12.71 -9.83 6.26
CA CYS A 219 -13.79 -8.85 6.33
C CYS A 219 -13.28 -7.43 6.09
N PHE A 220 -12.07 -7.11 6.56
CA PHE A 220 -11.48 -5.78 6.38
C PHE A 220 -11.03 -5.55 4.95
N GLU A 221 -10.26 -6.50 4.42
CA GLU A 221 -9.76 -6.42 3.06
C GLU A 221 -10.85 -6.77 2.03
N LYS A 222 -11.87 -7.53 2.44
CA LYS A 222 -12.96 -8.06 1.59
C LYS A 222 -12.51 -9.05 0.52
N HIS A 223 -11.21 -9.32 0.47
CA HIS A 223 -10.57 -10.33 -0.36
C HIS A 223 -9.35 -10.91 0.37
N GLY A 224 -8.74 -11.94 -0.20
CA GLY A 224 -7.55 -12.58 0.40
C GLY A 224 -7.86 -13.43 1.63
N LEU A 225 -6.81 -14.06 2.18
CA LEU A 225 -6.92 -14.98 3.31
C LEU A 225 -6.96 -14.19 4.63
N GLY A 226 -8.01 -14.40 5.41
CA GLY A 226 -8.10 -14.02 6.82
C GLY A 226 -8.00 -15.25 7.74
N LEU A 227 -7.40 -15.07 8.91
CA LEU A 227 -7.40 -16.00 10.03
C LEU A 227 -8.40 -15.51 11.07
N PHE A 228 -9.27 -16.39 11.54
CA PHE A 228 -10.38 -16.08 12.43
C PHE A 228 -10.30 -16.95 13.68
N ALA A 229 -10.57 -16.35 14.84
CA ALA A 229 -10.79 -17.08 16.07
C ALA A 229 -12.25 -17.57 16.11
N ARG A 230 -12.46 -18.84 16.44
CA ARG A 230 -13.80 -19.44 16.59
C ARG A 230 -14.51 -18.96 17.85
N ARG A 231 -13.73 -18.61 18.88
CA ARG A 231 -14.20 -18.08 20.17
C ARG A 231 -13.54 -16.72 20.44
N PRO A 232 -13.88 -15.68 19.67
CA PRO A 232 -13.22 -14.38 19.80
C PRO A 232 -13.72 -13.65 21.05
N VAL A 233 -12.82 -12.93 21.72
CA VAL A 233 -13.20 -11.99 22.79
C VAL A 233 -13.93 -10.77 22.19
N ASN A 234 -13.48 -10.31 21.02
CA ASN A 234 -14.09 -9.21 20.27
C ASN A 234 -14.83 -9.75 19.03
N HIS A 235 -16.14 -9.52 18.96
CA HIS A 235 -16.98 -10.04 17.86
C HIS A 235 -16.89 -9.25 16.54
N THR A 236 -16.06 -8.20 16.48
CA THR A 236 -15.82 -7.43 15.26
C THR A 236 -15.29 -8.32 14.14
N CYS A 237 -15.83 -8.17 12.93
CA CYS A 237 -15.38 -8.92 11.75
C CYS A 237 -15.39 -10.45 11.95
N ARG A 238 -16.36 -10.99 12.71
CA ARG A 238 -16.49 -12.42 13.01
C ARG A 238 -15.23 -13.02 13.67
N GLY A 239 -14.52 -12.22 14.47
CA GLY A 239 -13.33 -12.68 15.19
C GLY A 239 -12.07 -12.75 14.32
N GLU A 240 -11.97 -11.93 13.28
CA GLU A 240 -10.76 -11.84 12.46
C GLU A 240 -9.55 -11.43 13.33
N VAL A 241 -8.52 -12.27 13.35
CA VAL A 241 -7.28 -12.07 14.10
C VAL A 241 -6.25 -11.34 13.24
N CYS A 242 -6.07 -11.80 12.00
CA CYS A 242 -5.19 -11.19 11.03
C CYS A 242 -5.60 -11.57 9.60
N HIS A 243 -5.09 -10.84 8.61
CA HIS A 243 -5.28 -11.15 7.20
C HIS A 243 -4.02 -10.86 6.39
N VAL A 244 -3.95 -11.47 5.21
CA VAL A 244 -2.85 -11.29 4.28
C VAL A 244 -3.27 -10.34 3.16
N HIS A 245 -2.62 -9.18 3.11
CA HIS A 245 -2.77 -8.21 2.02
C HIS A 245 -2.17 -8.82 0.75
N GLY A 246 -3.00 -9.02 -0.27
CA GLY A 246 -2.56 -9.43 -1.59
C GLY A 246 -2.65 -8.25 -2.53
N LYS A 247 -1.51 -7.72 -2.98
CA LYS A 247 -1.48 -6.91 -4.19
C LYS A 247 -1.05 -7.81 -5.33
N TYR A 248 -1.98 -8.11 -6.22
CA TYR A 248 -1.72 -8.74 -7.51
C TYR A 248 -1.98 -7.69 -8.56
#